data_AF-A0A1B1TDY3-F1
#
_entry.id   AF-A0A1B1TDY3-F1
#
_cell.length_a   1.000
_cell.length_b   1.000
_cell.length_c   1.000
_cell.angle_alpha   90.00
_cell.angle_beta   90.00
_cell.angle_gamma   90.00
#
_symmetry.space_group_name_H-M   'P 1'
#
loop_
_entity.id
_entity.type
_entity.pdbx_description
1 polymer ?
#
loop_
_entity_poly.entity_id
_entity_poly.type
_entity_poly.pdbx_seq_one_letter_code
_entity_poly.pdbx_strand_id
1 'polypeptide(L)'
;MSGDSGPIAGEIATYLVKVENNGLIDAESVELNVILCKDIYCNERINVNGSDIRNVPANGEAIFYVEMNFKNIDVGKYFVQIYFTDIPRIDSSDLMSCVDLAPGQTECTMEAQTLAPGTDTDQPILGYAIGIFLIIIILYIISRSTRRPGAPF
;
A
#
# COMPACT_ATOMS: atom_id res chain seq x y z
N MET A 1 -4.56 -10.04 0.04
CA MET A 1 -5.09 -8.81 -0.59
C MET A 1 -4.83 -7.71 0.43
N SER A 2 -4.00 -6.68 0.26
CA SER A 2 -3.45 -5.94 -0.88
C SER A 2 -1.93 -5.72 -0.67
N GLY A 3 -1.09 -6.04 -1.65
CA GLY A 3 0.37 -5.97 -1.50
C GLY A 3 1.08 -5.27 -2.65
N ASP A 4 0.41 -4.38 -3.38
CA ASP A 4 1.01 -3.68 -4.52
C ASP A 4 0.71 -2.17 -4.57
N SER A 5 -0.22 -1.68 -3.75
CA SER A 5 -0.39 -0.26 -3.50
C SER A 5 0.14 0.05 -2.11
N GLY A 6 1.27 0.75 -2.01
CA GLY A 6 1.79 1.22 -0.72
C GLY A 6 0.80 2.14 0.01
N PRO A 7 1.15 2.62 1.21
CA PRO A 7 0.24 3.39 2.05
C PRO A 7 -0.26 4.67 1.34
N ILE A 8 -1.46 5.14 1.64
CA ILE A 8 -1.97 6.40 1.09
C ILE A 8 -1.47 7.57 1.94
N ALA A 9 -0.92 8.59 1.28
CA ALA A 9 -0.52 9.84 1.93
C ALA A 9 -1.76 10.53 2.54
N GLY A 10 -1.67 10.95 3.80
CA GLY A 10 -2.81 11.54 4.51
C GLY A 10 -3.62 10.53 5.35
N GLU A 11 -3.31 9.24 5.29
CA GLU A 11 -4.09 8.18 5.95
C GLU A 11 -3.29 7.41 7.02
N ILE A 12 -3.99 6.54 7.77
CA ILE A 12 -3.38 5.55 8.64
C ILE A 12 -3.43 4.22 7.88
N ALA A 13 -2.29 3.53 7.79
CA ALA A 13 -2.22 2.20 7.19
C ALA A 13 -1.87 1.17 8.27
N THR A 14 -2.32 -0.06 8.07
CA THR A 14 -1.99 -1.19 8.96
C THR A 14 -1.13 -2.18 8.20
N TYR A 15 0.08 -2.43 8.70
CA TYR A 15 0.96 -3.47 8.20
C TYR A 15 0.62 -4.81 8.86
N LEU A 16 0.37 -5.82 8.04
CA LEU A 16 0.15 -7.19 8.50
C LEU A 16 1.45 -7.96 8.32
N VAL A 17 2.14 -8.24 9.42
CA VAL A 17 3.43 -8.91 9.40
C VAL A 17 3.27 -10.31 9.98
N LYS A 18 3.59 -11.32 9.18
CA LYS A 18 3.58 -12.72 9.63
C LYS A 18 4.95 -13.05 10.23
N VAL A 19 4.96 -13.46 11.48
CA VAL A 19 6.18 -13.84 12.22
C VAL A 19 6.13 -15.32 12.53
N GLU A 20 7.22 -16.03 12.20
CA GLU A 20 7.38 -17.46 12.42
C GLU A 20 8.38 -17.71 13.55
N ASN A 21 8.02 -18.59 14.50
CA ASN A 21 8.88 -19.04 15.58
C ASN A 21 9.34 -20.48 15.28
N ASN A 22 10.58 -20.62 14.81
CA ASN A 22 11.22 -21.91 14.58
C ASN A 22 11.84 -22.53 15.85
N GLY A 23 11.63 -21.91 17.01
CA GLY A 23 12.06 -22.40 18.30
C GLY A 23 11.14 -23.50 18.85
N LEU A 24 11.68 -24.27 19.80
CA LEU A 24 10.95 -25.34 20.48
C LEU A 24 10.13 -24.86 21.69
N ILE A 25 10.15 -23.56 21.98
CA ILE A 25 9.49 -22.93 23.13
C ILE A 25 8.68 -21.73 22.61
N ASP A 26 7.54 -21.48 23.23
CA ASP A 26 6.71 -20.30 22.95
C ASP A 26 7.53 -19.03 23.18
N ALA A 27 7.43 -18.08 22.25
CA ALA A 27 8.01 -16.75 22.40
C ALA A 27 6.93 -15.83 22.97
N GLU A 28 7.12 -15.35 24.20
CA GLU A 28 6.17 -14.48 24.87
C GLU A 28 6.56 -13.01 24.74
N SER A 29 5.56 -12.12 24.65
CA SER A 29 5.74 -10.67 24.61
C SER A 29 6.71 -10.18 23.51
N VAL A 30 6.68 -10.82 22.34
CA VAL A 30 7.50 -10.42 21.20
C VAL A 30 7.03 -9.05 20.73
N GLU A 31 7.89 -8.03 20.81
CA GLU A 31 7.63 -6.70 20.29
C GLU A 31 8.21 -6.56 18.88
N LEU A 32 7.32 -6.29 17.92
CA LEU A 32 7.68 -6.01 16.53
C LEU A 32 7.53 -4.51 16.27
N ASN A 33 8.57 -3.90 15.71
CA ASN A 33 8.60 -2.50 15.33
C ASN A 33 8.61 -2.35 13.82
N VAL A 34 7.92 -1.32 13.35
CA VAL A 34 7.88 -0.91 11.95
C VAL A 34 8.16 0.59 11.88
N ILE A 35 9.16 0.98 11.09
CA ILE A 35 9.56 2.39 10.95
C ILE A 35 9.65 2.78 9.48
N LEU A 36 9.38 4.05 9.18
CA LEU A 36 9.51 4.63 7.86
C LEU A 36 10.87 5.31 7.66
N CYS A 37 11.48 5.09 6.51
CA CYS A 37 12.81 5.54 6.15
C CYS A 37 12.81 6.20 4.76
N LYS A 38 13.74 7.15 4.53
CA LYS A 38 13.92 7.75 3.20
C LYS A 38 14.77 6.90 2.25
N ASP A 39 15.67 6.11 2.80
CA ASP A 39 16.57 5.23 2.05
C ASP A 39 16.44 3.77 2.49
N ILE A 40 16.84 2.86 1.60
CA ILE A 40 16.75 1.41 1.79
C ILE A 40 17.56 0.88 2.97
N TYR A 41 18.59 1.61 3.40
CA TYR A 41 19.43 1.23 4.55
C TYR A 41 18.96 1.89 5.85
N CYS A 42 17.89 2.68 5.78
CA CYS A 42 17.33 3.44 6.89
C CYS A 42 18.34 4.31 7.65
N ASN A 43 19.27 4.94 6.93
CA ASN A 43 20.18 5.93 7.50
C ASN A 43 19.41 7.20 7.91
N GLU A 44 18.37 7.55 7.16
CA GLU A 44 17.48 8.67 7.46
C GLU A 44 16.06 8.18 7.81
N ARG A 45 15.73 8.28 9.10
CA ARG A 45 14.41 7.92 9.63
C ARG A 45 13.43 9.07 9.50
N ILE A 46 12.19 8.71 9.21
CA ILE A 46 11.05 9.61 9.25
C ILE A 46 10.29 9.35 10.54
N ASN A 47 9.67 10.38 11.11
CA ASN A 47 8.89 10.27 12.34
C ASN A 47 7.51 9.61 12.10
N VAL A 48 7.51 8.43 11.48
CA VAL A 48 6.37 7.53 11.34
C VAL A 48 6.86 6.15 11.73
N ASN A 49 6.29 5.65 12.81
CA ASN A 49 6.57 4.34 13.36
C ASN A 49 5.28 3.73 13.93
N GLY A 50 5.35 2.42 14.18
CA GLY A 50 4.36 1.68 14.92
C GLY A 50 5.00 0.45 15.54
N SER A 51 4.33 -0.12 16.53
CA SER A 51 4.71 -1.41 17.08
C SER A 51 3.48 -2.22 17.48
N ASP A 52 3.68 -3.52 17.63
CA ASP A 52 2.67 -4.45 18.14
C ASP A 52 3.36 -5.54 18.96
N ILE A 53 2.69 -6.03 20.00
CA ILE A 53 3.24 -7.01 20.95
C ILE A 53 2.33 -8.22 20.99
N ARG A 54 2.88 -9.40 20.68
CA ARG A 54 2.14 -10.67 20.70
C ARG A 54 3.01 -11.83 21.14
N ASN A 55 2.36 -12.93 21.52
CA ASN A 55 3.01 -14.22 21.71
C ASN A 55 3.05 -14.97 20.38
N VAL A 56 4.13 -15.70 20.13
CA VAL A 56 4.31 -16.56 18.96
C VAL A 56 4.57 -18.01 19.43
N PRO A 57 3.65 -18.95 19.17
CA PRO A 57 3.76 -20.32 19.68
C PRO A 57 4.99 -21.04 19.09
N ALA A 58 5.53 -22.01 19.83
CA ALA A 58 6.64 -22.86 19.40
C ALA A 58 6.30 -23.57 18.08
N ASN A 59 7.25 -23.58 17.14
CA ASN A 59 7.06 -24.12 15.78
C ASN A 59 5.77 -23.60 15.10
N GLY A 60 5.39 -22.36 15.38
CA GLY A 60 4.17 -21.76 14.89
C GLY A 60 4.36 -20.34 14.39
N GLU A 61 3.25 -19.68 14.07
CA GLU A 61 3.24 -18.33 13.50
C GLU A 61 2.19 -17.45 14.15
N ALA A 62 2.40 -16.14 14.09
CA ALA A 62 1.43 -15.13 14.50
C ALA A 62 1.43 -13.95 13.51
N ILE A 63 0.29 -13.29 13.39
CA ILE A 63 0.13 -12.09 12.57
C ILE A 63 0.12 -10.87 13.50
N PHE A 64 1.06 -9.96 13.27
CA PHE A 64 1.16 -8.66 13.90
C PHE A 64 0.43 -7.62 13.05
N TYR A 65 -0.27 -6.70 13.71
CA TYR A 65 -1.05 -5.63 13.09
C TYR A 65 -0.47 -4.30 13.55
N VAL A 66 0.41 -3.73 12.75
CA VAL A 66 1.15 -2.53 13.12
C VAL A 66 0.56 -1.32 12.41
N GLU A 67 -0.06 -0.42 13.16
CA GLU A 67 -0.60 0.82 12.63
C GLU A 67 0.51 1.86 12.42
N MET A 68 0.52 2.48 11.25
CA MET A 68 1.45 3.55 10.89
C MET A 68 0.68 4.76 10.37
N ASN A 69 1.04 5.94 10.89
CA ASN A 69 0.34 7.19 10.61
C ASN A 69 1.04 8.01 9.52
N PHE A 70 0.50 8.00 8.30
CA PHE A 70 1.02 8.73 7.14
C PHE A 70 0.33 10.08 6.90
N LYS A 71 -0.39 10.62 7.90
CA LYS A 71 -1.15 11.87 7.77
C LYS A 71 -0.32 13.08 7.33
N ASN A 72 0.94 13.14 7.74
CA ASN A 72 1.85 14.26 7.46
C ASN A 72 3.00 13.84 6.54
N ILE A 73 2.76 12.85 5.67
CA ILE A 73 3.75 12.34 4.74
C ILE A 73 3.37 12.74 3.32
N ASP A 74 4.35 13.33 2.61
CA ASP A 74 4.21 13.68 1.21
C ASP A 74 4.24 12.43 0.33
N VAL A 75 3.54 12.48 -0.81
CA VAL A 75 3.60 11.46 -1.86
C VAL A 75 5.04 11.30 -2.34
N GLY A 76 5.61 10.12 -2.19
CA GLY A 76 6.97 9.81 -2.63
C GLY A 76 7.34 8.35 -2.45
N LYS A 77 8.62 8.07 -2.72
CA LYS A 77 9.24 6.76 -2.48
C LYS A 77 9.83 6.75 -1.08
N TYR A 78 9.39 5.80 -0.26
CA TYR A 78 9.93 5.52 1.06
C TYR A 78 10.24 4.04 1.21
N PHE A 79 10.81 3.69 2.35
CA PHE A 79 11.13 2.33 2.73
C PHE A 79 10.62 2.06 4.13
N VAL A 80 10.14 0.86 4.37
CA VAL A 80 9.69 0.40 5.67
C VAL A 80 10.67 -0.62 6.20
N GLN A 81 11.26 -0.34 7.35
CA GLN A 81 12.13 -1.26 8.07
C GLN A 81 11.35 -1.93 9.20
N ILE A 82 11.45 -3.25 9.28
CA ILE A 82 10.79 -4.09 10.28
C ILE A 82 11.86 -4.76 11.13
N TYR A 83 11.73 -4.71 12.46
CA TYR A 83 12.70 -5.32 13.39
C TYR A 83 12.05 -5.64 14.74
N PHE A 84 12.65 -6.56 15.51
CA PHE A 84 12.24 -6.88 16.88
C PHE A 84 13.04 -6.09 17.91
N THR A 85 12.43 -5.68 19.03
CA THR A 85 13.12 -4.92 20.09
C THR A 85 14.25 -5.73 20.76
N ASP A 86 13.97 -6.99 21.10
CA ASP A 86 14.87 -7.81 21.93
C ASP A 86 15.90 -8.63 21.14
N ILE A 87 15.97 -8.40 19.82
CA ILE A 87 16.92 -9.09 18.95
C ILE A 87 17.98 -8.08 18.47
N PRO A 88 19.28 -8.43 18.54
CA PRO A 88 20.33 -7.58 18.01
C PRO A 88 20.06 -7.18 16.56
N ARG A 89 20.18 -5.88 16.29
CA ARG A 89 20.03 -5.32 14.95
C ARG A 89 21.20 -5.74 14.06
N ILE A 90 20.90 -5.91 12.78
CA ILE A 90 21.87 -6.28 11.77
C ILE A 90 22.53 -4.99 11.24
N ASP A 91 23.81 -5.07 10.86
CA ASP A 91 24.48 -3.94 10.23
C ASP A 91 23.76 -3.53 8.94
N SER A 92 23.69 -2.24 8.66
CA SER A 92 22.94 -1.72 7.52
C SER A 92 23.45 -2.25 6.17
N SER A 93 24.72 -2.70 6.09
CA SER A 93 25.29 -3.34 4.89
C SER A 93 24.69 -4.71 4.60
N ASP A 94 24.19 -5.39 5.62
CA ASP A 94 23.71 -6.77 5.57
C ASP A 94 22.18 -6.83 5.57
N LEU A 95 21.53 -5.65 5.51
CA LEU A 95 20.09 -5.49 5.48
C LEU A 95 19.52 -6.08 4.18
N MET A 96 18.57 -7.01 4.33
CA MET A 96 17.92 -7.67 3.20
C MET A 96 16.51 -7.14 2.94
N SER A 97 16.07 -7.35 1.70
CA SER A 97 14.69 -7.09 1.27
C SER A 97 13.72 -7.95 2.07
N CYS A 98 12.55 -7.41 2.45
CA CYS A 98 11.54 -8.24 3.09
C CYS A 98 10.93 -9.34 2.18
N VAL A 99 11.24 -9.30 0.89
CA VAL A 99 10.83 -10.34 -0.08
C VAL A 99 11.84 -11.49 -0.13
N ASP A 100 13.11 -11.21 0.14
CA ASP A 100 14.23 -12.14 -0.01
C ASP A 100 14.82 -12.54 1.35
N LEU A 101 14.03 -12.54 2.43
CA LEU A 101 14.54 -12.93 3.75
C LEU A 101 15.06 -14.38 3.72
N ALA A 102 16.31 -14.54 4.13
CA ALA A 102 16.83 -15.85 4.50
C ALA A 102 16.25 -16.29 5.87
N PRO A 103 16.13 -17.61 6.12
CA PRO A 103 15.76 -18.11 7.44
C PRO A 103 16.71 -17.60 8.54
N GLY A 104 16.15 -17.15 9.66
CA GLY A 104 16.91 -16.61 10.79
C GLY A 104 17.22 -15.11 10.71
N GLN A 105 16.79 -14.44 9.65
CA GLN A 105 16.83 -12.98 9.57
C GLN A 105 15.67 -12.38 10.39
N THR A 106 16.00 -11.40 11.22
CA THR A 106 15.09 -10.78 12.20
C THR A 106 14.87 -9.30 11.95
N GLU A 107 15.46 -8.80 10.86
CA GLU A 107 15.36 -7.42 10.41
C GLU A 107 15.33 -7.39 8.88
N CYS A 108 14.44 -6.61 8.28
CA CYS A 108 14.34 -6.47 6.83
C CYS A 108 13.81 -5.09 6.45
N THR A 109 14.00 -4.70 5.19
CA THR A 109 13.43 -3.46 4.63
C THR A 109 12.71 -3.72 3.32
N MET A 110 11.62 -3.03 3.06
CA MET A 110 10.89 -3.08 1.78
C MET A 110 10.46 -1.71 1.31
N GLU A 111 10.18 -1.57 0.02
CA GLU A 111 9.69 -0.32 -0.52
C GLU A 111 8.25 -0.05 -0.07
N ALA A 112 7.99 1.20 0.31
CA ALA A 112 6.66 1.72 0.62
C ALA A 112 6.45 2.99 -0.20
N GLN A 113 5.88 2.85 -1.39
CA GLN A 113 5.51 4.00 -2.21
C GLN A 113 4.22 4.59 -1.64
N THR A 114 4.29 5.81 -1.12
CA THR A 114 3.08 6.47 -0.62
C THR A 114 2.30 7.02 -1.81
N LEU A 115 1.04 6.63 -1.96
CA LEU A 115 0.22 7.06 -3.09
C LEU A 115 -0.57 8.31 -2.75
N ALA A 116 -0.90 9.11 -3.76
CA ALA A 116 -1.83 10.21 -3.58
C ALA A 116 -3.20 9.66 -3.17
N PRO A 117 -3.92 10.30 -2.23
CA PRO A 117 -5.29 9.92 -1.94
C PRO A 117 -6.11 10.00 -3.22
N GLY A 118 -6.91 8.96 -3.46
CA GLY A 118 -7.78 8.92 -4.62
C GLY A 118 -8.65 10.17 -4.64
N THR A 119 -8.56 10.97 -5.68
CA THR A 119 -9.58 11.98 -5.94
C THR A 119 -10.79 11.24 -6.48
N ASP A 120 -11.66 10.76 -5.60
CA ASP A 120 -13.06 10.46 -5.93
C ASP A 120 -13.76 11.79 -6.24
N THR A 121 -13.29 12.44 -7.31
CA THR A 121 -14.08 13.48 -7.94
C THR A 121 -15.15 12.74 -8.71
N ASP A 122 -16.30 12.53 -8.05
CA ASP A 122 -17.58 12.56 -8.73
C ASP A 122 -17.60 13.87 -9.53
N GLN A 123 -17.13 13.82 -10.78
CA GLN A 123 -17.19 14.94 -11.71
C GLN A 123 -18.47 14.77 -12.53
N PRO A 124 -19.63 15.23 -12.04
CA PRO A 124 -20.88 15.12 -12.79
C PRO A 124 -20.76 15.80 -14.17
N ILE A 125 -19.85 16.77 -14.30
CA ILE A 125 -19.52 17.47 -15.54
C ILE A 125 -19.03 16.50 -16.63
N LEU A 126 -18.19 15.52 -16.31
CA LEU A 126 -17.71 14.53 -17.29
C LEU A 126 -18.86 13.60 -17.74
N GLY A 127 -19.73 13.22 -16.81
CA GLY A 127 -20.95 12.48 -17.12
C GLY A 127 -21.91 13.26 -18.04
N TYR A 128 -22.12 14.55 -17.77
CA TYR A 128 -22.92 15.42 -18.63
C TYR A 128 -22.28 15.63 -20.01
N ALA A 129 -20.95 15.78 -20.09
CA ALA A 129 -20.24 15.94 -21.36
C ALA A 129 -20.43 14.71 -22.27
N ILE A 130 -20.30 13.50 -21.72
CA ILE A 130 -20.55 12.24 -22.44
C ILE A 130 -22.03 12.14 -22.83
N GLY A 131 -22.95 12.48 -21.94
CA GLY A 131 -24.39 12.48 -22.22
C GLY A 131 -24.79 13.41 -23.37
N ILE A 132 -24.29 14.65 -23.37
CA ILE A 132 -24.54 15.62 -24.44
C ILE A 132 -23.97 15.12 -25.77
N PHE A 133 -22.76 14.56 -25.75
CA PHE A 133 -22.12 14.03 -26.96
C PHE A 133 -22.92 12.88 -27.59
N LEU A 134 -23.44 11.97 -26.76
CA LEU A 134 -24.31 10.88 -27.21
C LEU A 134 -25.62 11.40 -27.84
N ILE A 135 -26.24 12.42 -27.23
CA ILE A 135 -27.45 13.05 -27.78
C ILE A 135 -27.18 13.67 -29.16
N ILE A 136 -26.05 14.36 -29.33
CA ILE A 136 -25.66 14.96 -30.62
C ILE A 136 -25.47 13.88 -31.69
N ILE A 137 -24.83 12.75 -31.36
CA ILE A 137 -24.65 11.63 -32.29
C ILE A 137 -26.01 11.04 -32.72
N ILE A 138 -26.91 10.81 -31.76
CA ILE A 138 -28.26 10.27 -32.07
C ILE A 138 -29.01 11.24 -33.00
N LEU A 139 -29.00 12.54 -32.70
CA LEU A 139 -29.64 13.55 -33.56
C LEU A 139 -29.03 13.58 -34.97
N TYR A 140 -27.72 13.43 -35.09
CA TYR A 140 -27.01 13.38 -36.37
C TYR A 140 -27.35 12.13 -37.20
N ILE A 141 -27.56 10.98 -36.55
CA ILE A 141 -27.99 9.74 -37.21
C ILE A 141 -29.42 9.88 -37.72
N ILE A 142 -30.33 10.41 -36.89
CA ILE A 142 -31.74 10.63 -37.26
C ILE A 142 -31.82 11.62 -38.44
N SER A 143 -31.07 12.73 -38.41
CA SER A 143 -31.11 13.75 -39.46
C SER A 143 -30.55 13.27 -40.80
N ARG A 144 -29.74 12.21 -40.82
CA ARG A 144 -29.26 11.57 -42.06
C ARG A 144 -30.23 10.53 -42.63
N SER A 145 -31.06 9.90 -41.79
CA SER A 145 -32.05 8.89 -42.22
C SER A 145 -33.22 9.49 -43.03
N THR A 146 -33.55 10.77 -42.82
CA THR A 146 -34.73 11.41 -43.43
C THR A 146 -34.54 11.89 -44.87
N ARG A 147 -33.35 11.77 -45.46
CA ARG A 147 -33.10 12.12 -46.88
C ARG A 147 -33.34 10.94 -47.81
N ARG A 148 -34.58 10.44 -47.89
CA ARG A 148 -35.06 9.72 -49.08
C ARG A 148 -36.02 10.63 -49.83
N PRO A 149 -35.66 11.18 -51.01
CA PRO A 149 -36.63 11.82 -51.88
C PRO A 149 -37.65 10.76 -52.28
N GLY A 150 -38.92 10.98 -51.96
CA GLY A 150 -40.01 10.18 -52.52
C GLY A 150 -40.01 10.35 -54.04
N ALA A 151 -40.00 9.24 -54.78
CA ALA A 151 -40.14 9.27 -56.23
C ALA A 151 -41.54 9.83 -56.61
N PRO A 152 -41.67 10.66 -57.65
CA PRO A 152 -42.96 11.15 -58.10
C PRO A 152 -43.69 10.05 -58.89
N PHE A 153 -45.03 10.08 -58.80
CA PHE A 153 -45.98 9.22 -59.50
C PHE A 153 -45.97 9.44 -61.01
#